data_AF-A0A7S4C7F9-F1
#
_entry.id   AF-A0A7S4C7F9-F1
#
_cell.length_a   1.000
_cell.length_b   1.000
_cell.length_c   1.000
_cell.angle_alpha   90.00
_cell.angle_beta   90.00
_cell.angle_gamma   90.00
#
_symmetry.space_group_name_H-M   'P 1'
#
loop_
_entity.id
_entity.type
_entity.pdbx_description
1 polymer ?
#
loop_
_entity_poly.entity_id
_entity_poly.type
_entity_poly.pdbx_seq_one_letter_code
_entity_poly.pdbx_strand_id
1 'polypeptide(L)'
;SYTDDPQGVRIYSEERTSTFTWLKKFHSAATSKIEHRAADIVGVPAANVEPLQIVRYTKGQEFKSHHDAGELLPDGTVELAYPRRLFTFFVYLTDTPEG
;
A
#
# COMPACT_ATOMS: atom_id res chain seq x y z
N SER A 1 3.83 11.33 0.94
CA SER A 1 3.78 10.25 1.94
C SER A 1 4.76 10.60 3.02
N TYR A 2 4.58 10.15 4.26
CA TYR A 2 5.55 10.41 5.32
C TYR A 2 5.69 9.22 6.26
N THR A 3 6.82 9.18 6.95
CA THR A 3 7.08 8.34 8.12
C THR A 3 7.45 9.24 9.29
N ASP A 4 7.17 8.82 10.52
CA ASP A 4 7.66 9.50 11.70
C ASP A 4 9.04 8.91 12.07
N ASP A 5 10.01 9.76 12.37
CA ASP A 5 11.29 9.34 12.94
C ASP A 5 11.12 8.93 14.42
N PRO A 6 12.15 8.37 15.09
CA PRO A 6 12.06 7.99 16.50
C PRO A 6 11.73 9.15 17.46
N GLN A 7 11.86 10.40 17.01
CA GLN A 7 11.55 11.62 17.77
C GLN A 7 10.15 12.18 17.43
N GLY A 8 9.41 11.52 16.53
CA GLY A 8 8.07 11.91 16.11
C GLY A 8 8.04 13.00 15.04
N VAL A 9 9.17 13.29 14.39
CA VAL A 9 9.24 14.25 13.29
C VAL A 9 8.83 13.57 11.99
N ARG A 10 7.93 14.21 11.24
CA ARG A 10 7.49 13.72 9.93
C ARG A 10 8.57 13.93 8.88
N ILE A 11 9.04 12.84 8.30
CA ILE A 11 9.92 12.83 7.14
C ILE A 11 9.06 12.55 5.91
N TYR A 12 9.01 13.51 4.99
CA TYR A 12 8.25 13.38 3.75
C TYR A 12 9.08 12.66 2.68
N SER A 13 8.44 11.74 1.97
CA SER A 13 9.04 11.03 0.85
C SER A 13 8.98 11.87 -0.42
N GLU A 14 10.11 11.96 -1.12
CA GLU A 14 10.20 12.49 -2.48
C GLU A 14 9.73 11.47 -3.54
N GLU A 15 9.81 10.18 -3.23
CA GLU A 15 9.44 9.09 -4.14
C GLU A 15 7.94 8.81 -4.17
N ARG A 16 7.26 9.02 -3.03
CA ARG A 16 5.81 8.88 -2.89
C ARG A 16 5.26 10.16 -2.28
N THR A 17 4.66 11.02 -3.08
CA THR A 17 4.21 12.35 -2.63
C THR A 17 2.74 12.38 -2.22
N SER A 18 2.01 11.26 -2.35
CA SER A 18 0.60 11.09 -1.95
C SER A 18 0.33 11.27 -0.44
N THR A 19 -0.93 11.43 -0.05
CA THR A 19 -1.37 11.17 1.34
C THR A 19 -2.00 9.79 1.44
N PHE A 20 -2.01 9.21 2.65
CA PHE A 20 -2.66 7.93 2.89
C PHE A 20 -3.20 7.82 4.31
N THR A 21 -4.10 6.88 4.51
CA THR A 21 -4.51 6.39 5.84
C THR A 21 -4.69 4.88 5.80
N TRP A 22 -4.64 4.24 6.96
CA TRP A 22 -4.90 2.81 7.10
C TRP A 22 -6.25 2.59 7.77
N LEU A 23 -7.06 1.70 7.22
CA LEU A 23 -8.23 1.17 7.89
C LEU A 23 -7.80 -0.02 8.74
N LYS A 24 -8.32 -0.14 9.96
CA LYS A 24 -8.06 -1.33 10.78
C LYS A 24 -8.54 -2.58 10.04
N LYS A 25 -7.86 -3.70 10.25
CA LYS A 25 -8.28 -4.99 9.69
C LYS A 25 -9.69 -5.31 10.14
N PHE A 26 -10.53 -5.79 9.23
CA PHE A 26 -11.94 -6.11 9.51
C PHE A 26 -12.73 -4.95 10.17
N HIS A 27 -12.39 -3.69 9.85
CA HIS A 27 -12.96 -2.51 10.53
C HIS A 27 -14.49 -2.41 10.44
N SER A 28 -15.08 -2.76 9.30
CA SER A 28 -16.53 -2.77 9.07
C SER A 28 -16.95 -3.99 8.25
N ALA A 29 -18.26 -4.23 8.13
CA ALA A 29 -18.78 -5.29 7.26
C ALA A 29 -18.32 -5.11 5.79
N ALA A 30 -18.23 -3.87 5.31
CA ALA A 30 -17.78 -3.56 3.96
C ALA A 30 -16.29 -3.88 3.75
N THR A 31 -15.42 -3.40 4.64
CA THR A 31 -13.97 -3.67 4.52
C THR A 31 -13.67 -5.15 4.73
N SER A 32 -14.37 -5.80 5.66
CA SER A 32 -14.24 -7.24 5.87
C SER A 32 -14.59 -8.04 4.63
N LYS A 33 -15.65 -7.67 3.91
CA LYS A 33 -16.04 -8.32 2.66
C LYS A 33 -14.99 -8.14 1.57
N ILE A 34 -14.36 -6.96 1.49
CA ILE A 34 -13.26 -6.69 0.55
C ILE A 34 -12.04 -7.55 0.88
N GLU A 35 -11.62 -7.58 2.15
CA GLU A 35 -10.47 -8.37 2.61
C GLU A 35 -10.67 -9.87 2.35
N HIS A 36 -11.85 -10.41 2.65
CA HIS A 36 -12.17 -11.82 2.35
C HIS A 36 -12.18 -12.10 0.86
N ARG A 37 -12.81 -11.23 0.05
CA ARG A 37 -12.83 -11.40 -1.40
C ARG A 37 -11.42 -11.37 -2.00
N ALA A 38 -10.55 -10.48 -1.55
CA ALA A 38 -9.16 -10.41 -2.01
C ALA A 38 -8.41 -11.71 -1.66
N ALA A 39 -8.55 -12.18 -0.42
CA ALA A 39 -7.97 -13.44 0.04
C ALA A 39 -8.45 -14.66 -0.77
N ASP A 40 -9.76 -14.75 -1.06
CA ASP A 40 -10.34 -15.83 -1.84
C ASP A 40 -9.79 -15.87 -3.27
N ILE A 41 -9.56 -14.72 -3.91
CA ILE A 41 -9.04 -14.64 -5.29
C ILE A 41 -7.64 -15.26 -5.42
N VAL A 42 -6.77 -15.08 -4.42
CA VAL A 42 -5.40 -15.63 -4.43
C VAL A 42 -5.24 -16.90 -3.58
N GLY A 43 -6.31 -17.38 -2.95
CA GLY A 43 -6.32 -18.64 -2.19
C GLY A 43 -5.52 -18.59 -0.88
N VAL A 44 -5.54 -17.47 -0.15
CA VAL A 44 -4.86 -17.32 1.15
C VAL A 44 -5.86 -17.00 2.27
N PRO A 45 -5.53 -17.20 3.56
CA PRO A 45 -6.39 -16.75 4.63
C PRO A 45 -6.57 -15.22 4.63
N ALA A 46 -7.77 -14.72 4.91
CA ALA A 46 -8.02 -13.28 5.07
C ALA A 46 -7.13 -12.65 6.16
N ALA A 47 -6.68 -13.44 7.14
CA ALA A 47 -5.70 -13.05 8.14
C ALA A 47 -4.34 -12.59 7.55
N ASN A 48 -4.01 -12.98 6.32
CA ASN A 48 -2.77 -12.57 5.63
C ASN A 48 -2.91 -11.27 4.84
N VAL A 49 -4.12 -10.77 4.61
CA VAL A 49 -4.33 -9.47 3.96
C VAL A 49 -3.90 -8.35 4.92
N GLU A 50 -2.96 -7.50 4.52
CA GLU A 50 -2.59 -6.33 5.31
C GLU A 50 -3.80 -5.40 5.53
N PRO A 51 -3.81 -4.58 6.60
CA PRO A 51 -4.84 -3.55 6.77
C PRO A 51 -4.98 -2.71 5.49
N LEU A 52 -6.20 -2.35 5.09
CA LEU A 52 -6.40 -1.65 3.81
C LEU A 52 -5.80 -0.24 3.86
N GLN A 53 -4.90 0.07 2.92
CA GLN A 53 -4.35 1.41 2.73
C GLN A 53 -5.25 2.20 1.77
N ILE A 54 -5.78 3.33 2.21
CA ILE A 54 -6.49 4.28 1.36
C ILE A 54 -5.50 5.38 0.98
N VAL A 55 -5.29 5.57 -0.31
CA VAL A 55 -4.30 6.50 -0.86
C VAL A 55 -5.01 7.57 -1.66
N ARG A 56 -4.62 8.83 -1.45
CA ARG A 56 -5.14 9.97 -2.21
C ARG A 56 -4.00 10.71 -2.88
N TYR A 57 -4.15 10.91 -4.18
CA TYR A 57 -3.30 11.76 -4.99
C TYR A 57 -4.05 13.04 -5.36
N THR A 58 -3.37 14.18 -5.33
CA THR A 58 -3.81 15.42 -5.96
C THR A 58 -2.95 15.72 -7.18
N LYS A 59 -3.36 16.69 -7.99
CA LYS A 59 -2.59 17.13 -9.16
C LYS A 59 -1.11 17.33 -8.82
N GLY A 60 -0.23 16.70 -9.61
CA GLY A 60 1.22 16.75 -9.45
C GLY A 60 1.82 15.82 -8.38
N GLN A 61 1.00 15.05 -7.65
CA GLN A 61 1.51 13.99 -6.77
C GLN A 61 1.71 12.69 -7.55
N GLU A 62 2.71 11.93 -7.15
CA GLU A 62 3.11 10.70 -7.82
C GLU A 62 3.61 9.65 -6.83
N PHE A 63 3.79 8.44 -7.34
CA PHE A 63 4.58 7.40 -6.71
C PHE A 63 5.48 6.81 -7.79
N LYS A 64 6.79 7.02 -7.64
CA LYS A 64 7.78 6.49 -8.57
C LYS A 64 7.79 4.97 -8.59
N SER A 65 8.37 4.40 -9.65
CA SER A 65 8.45 2.94 -9.84
C SER A 65 9.19 2.27 -8.69
N HIS A 66 8.64 1.18 -8.16
CA HIS A 66 9.16 0.46 -7.01
C HIS A 66 8.66 -0.99 -7.00
N HIS A 67 9.18 -1.79 -6.06
CA HIS A 67 8.68 -3.13 -5.77
C HIS A 67 7.95 -3.13 -4.42
N ASP A 68 6.71 -3.64 -4.37
CA ASP A 68 5.97 -3.76 -3.12
C ASP A 68 6.61 -4.73 -2.12
N ALA A 69 7.35 -5.71 -2.64
CA ALA A 69 7.92 -6.80 -1.86
C ALA A 69 9.23 -6.43 -1.14
N GLY A 70 9.88 -5.33 -1.51
CA GLY A 70 11.21 -5.02 -1.00
C GLY A 70 11.96 -3.91 -1.74
N GLU A 71 13.23 -3.71 -1.36
CA GLU A 71 14.11 -2.68 -1.93
C GLU A 71 14.85 -3.21 -3.17
N LEU A 72 14.92 -2.41 -4.23
CA LEU A 72 15.73 -2.71 -5.42
C LEU A 72 17.20 -2.34 -5.14
N LEU A 73 18.08 -3.33 -5.19
CA LEU A 73 19.51 -3.16 -4.96
C LEU A 73 20.25 -2.76 -6.25
N PRO A 74 21.47 -2.18 -6.14
CA PRO A 74 22.26 -1.77 -7.31
C PRO A 74 22.64 -2.90 -8.27
N ASP A 75 22.64 -4.15 -7.81
CA ASP A 75 22.90 -5.33 -8.63
C ASP A 75 21.65 -5.85 -9.39
N GLY A 76 20.51 -5.18 -9.25
CA GLY A 76 19.25 -5.52 -9.89
C GLY A 76 18.42 -6.55 -9.14
N THR A 77 18.85 -7.02 -7.97
CA THR A 77 18.06 -7.91 -7.11
C THR A 77 17.11 -7.12 -6.21
N VAL A 78 16.06 -7.79 -5.70
CA VAL A 78 15.13 -7.18 -4.74
C VAL A 78 15.33 -7.82 -3.37
N GLU A 79 15.75 -7.02 -2.39
CA GLU A 79 15.83 -7.44 -1.00
C GLU A 79 14.43 -7.50 -0.39
N LEU A 80 13.92 -8.71 -0.18
CA LEU A 80 12.55 -8.92 0.29
C LEU A 80 12.37 -8.51 1.75
N ALA A 81 11.37 -7.67 2.01
CA ALA A 81 10.94 -7.32 3.35
C ALA A 81 10.16 -8.47 4.02
N TYR A 82 10.22 -8.55 5.35
CA TYR A 82 9.38 -9.43 6.15
C TYR A 82 8.33 -8.63 6.95
N PRO A 83 7.05 -9.05 6.95
CA PRO A 83 6.46 -10.16 6.21
C PRO A 83 6.48 -9.93 4.68
N ARG A 84 6.56 -11.02 3.91
CA ARG A 84 6.70 -10.96 2.45
C ARG A 84 5.36 -10.73 1.76
N ARG A 85 5.28 -9.69 0.94
CA ARG A 85 4.12 -9.42 0.06
C ARG A 85 4.26 -10.23 -1.23
N LEU A 86 3.31 -11.14 -1.46
CA LEU A 86 3.28 -12.00 -2.65
C LEU A 86 2.35 -11.44 -3.74
N PHE A 87 1.30 -10.72 -3.33
CA PHE A 87 0.28 -10.18 -4.21
C PHE A 87 -0.11 -8.77 -3.75
N THR A 88 -0.42 -7.90 -4.71
CA THR A 88 -1.00 -6.58 -4.45
C THR A 88 -2.32 -6.46 -5.18
N PHE A 89 -3.38 -6.12 -4.45
CA PHE A 89 -4.64 -5.70 -5.05
C PHE A 89 -4.70 -4.18 -5.07
N PHE A 90 -4.65 -3.59 -6.26
CA PHE A 90 -4.76 -2.16 -6.45
C PHE A 90 -6.17 -1.81 -6.96
N VAL A 91 -6.94 -1.06 -6.17
CA VAL A 91 -8.34 -0.74 -6.47
C VAL A 91 -8.51 0.77 -6.63
N TYR A 92 -8.95 1.19 -7.81
CA TYR A 92 -9.34 2.59 -8.05
C TYR A 92 -10.69 2.87 -7.39
N LEU A 93 -10.74 3.87 -6.50
CA LEU A 93 -11.95 4.29 -5.80
C LEU A 93 -12.70 5.43 -6.50
N THR A 94 -12.02 6.10 -7.43
CA THR A 94 -12.52 7.24 -8.19
C THR A 94 -11.94 7.19 -9.60
N ASP A 95 -12.73 7.61 -10.58
CA ASP A 95 -12.21 7.88 -11.92
C ASP A 95 -11.36 9.15 -11.91
N THR A 96 -10.25 9.15 -12.63
CA THR A 96 -9.37 10.32 -12.80
C THR A 96 -9.57 10.90 -14.20
N PRO A 97 -9.98 12.17 -14.33
CA PRO A 97 -10.27 12.78 -15.63
C PRO A 97 -9.06 12.75 -16.58
N GLU A 98 -7.86 13.03 -16.06
CA GLU A 98 -6.56 12.91 -16.73
C GLU A 98 -5.50 12.59 -15.66
N GLY A 99 -4.46 11.84 -16.03
CA GLY A 99 -3.33 11.48 -15.16
C GLY A 99 -2.38 12.64 -14.90
#